data_AF-A0A440L421-F1
#
_entry.id   AF-A0A440L421-F1
#
_cell.length_a   1.000
_cell.length_b   1.000
_cell.length_c   1.000
_cell.angle_alpha   90.00
_cell.angle_beta   90.00
_cell.angle_gamma   90.00
#
_symmetry.space_group_name_H-M   'P 1'
#
loop_
_entity.id
_entity.type
_entity.pdbx_description
1 polymer ?
#
loop_
_entity_poly.entity_id
_entity_poly.type
_entity_poly.pdbx_seq_one_letter_code
_entity_poly.pdbx_strand_id
1 'polypeptide(L)'
;MPKPPLDPHFADVAPTSSVLTAYDEHCMLTYIRLLDASADGADWREVAYTVLQIDPNQEPERAFRAWATHLARARWMTGNEGWRRSAR
;
A
#
# COMPACT_ATOMS: atom_id res chain seq x y z
N MET A 1 -12.41 -19.47 14.01
CA MET A 1 -10.99 -19.22 14.34
C MET A 1 -10.85 -17.76 14.71
N PRO A 2 -10.14 -17.38 15.79
CA PRO A 2 -9.85 -15.98 16.03
C PRO A 2 -8.87 -15.52 14.96
N LYS A 3 -9.24 -14.43 14.29
CA LYS A 3 -8.44 -13.72 13.32
C LYS A 3 -7.22 -13.16 14.05
N PRO A 4 -5.97 -13.43 13.60
CA PRO A 4 -4.79 -12.91 14.28
C PRO A 4 -4.86 -11.36 14.34
N PRO A 5 -4.35 -10.75 15.41
CA PRO A 5 -4.36 -9.30 15.53
C PRO A 5 -3.53 -8.70 14.39
N LEU A 6 -4.10 -7.71 13.72
CA LEU A 6 -3.45 -6.96 12.67
C LEU A 6 -2.51 -5.92 13.31
N ASP A 7 -1.19 -6.09 13.21
CA ASP A 7 -0.20 -4.99 13.32
C ASP A 7 1.17 -5.41 12.76
N PRO A 8 1.89 -4.56 12.01
CA PRO A 8 2.30 -3.20 12.42
C PRO A 8 1.69 -2.06 11.57
N HIS A 9 1.41 -0.93 12.22
CA HIS A 9 0.78 0.29 11.72
C HIS A 9 1.43 0.82 10.44
N PHE A 10 0.87 0.51 9.28
CA PHE A 10 1.03 1.37 8.11
C PHE A 10 0.43 2.73 8.44
N ALA A 11 1.06 3.78 7.92
CA ALA A 11 0.48 5.11 8.01
C ALA A 11 -0.91 5.10 7.35
N ASP A 12 -1.85 5.87 7.89
CA ASP A 12 -3.18 6.00 7.29
C ASP A 12 -3.13 6.64 5.88
N VAL A 13 -2.03 7.33 5.58
CA VAL A 13 -1.80 8.06 4.33
C VAL A 13 -0.35 7.88 3.89
N ALA A 14 -0.15 7.54 2.62
CA ALA A 14 1.19 7.46 2.03
C ALA A 14 1.83 8.86 1.86
N PRO A 15 3.17 8.96 1.86
CA PRO A 15 3.86 10.21 1.60
C PRO A 15 3.50 10.81 0.23
N THR A 16 3.41 12.14 0.16
CA THR A 16 3.14 12.90 -1.07
C THR A 16 4.37 13.66 -1.60
N SER A 17 5.56 13.39 -1.04
CA SER A 17 6.82 14.03 -1.44
C SER A 17 7.14 13.81 -2.92
N SER A 18 7.78 14.79 -3.58
CA SER A 18 8.23 14.67 -4.97
C SER A 18 9.46 13.77 -5.16
N VAL A 19 10.05 13.30 -4.06
CA VAL A 19 11.18 12.36 -4.04
C VAL A 19 10.83 11.12 -3.20
N LEU A 20 11.62 10.05 -3.36
CA LEU A 20 11.51 8.87 -2.50
C LEU A 20 11.88 9.22 -1.06
N THR A 21 11.11 8.67 -0.13
CA THR A 21 11.31 8.83 1.31
C THR A 21 11.77 7.51 1.92
N ALA A 22 12.36 7.54 3.12
CA ALA A 22 12.69 6.32 3.86
C ALA A 22 11.46 5.43 4.13
N TYR A 23 10.26 6.02 4.24
CA TYR A 23 9.01 5.29 4.34
C TYR A 23 8.73 4.48 3.07
N ASP A 24 8.98 5.05 1.90
CA ASP A 24 8.79 4.36 0.62
C ASP A 24 9.74 3.17 0.48
N GLU A 25 10.99 3.31 0.94
CA GLU A 25 11.96 2.21 0.97
C GLU A 25 11.50 1.08 1.90
N HIS A 26 10.96 1.41 3.07
CA HIS A 26 10.44 0.42 4.01
C HIS A 26 9.17 -0.28 3.48
N CYS A 27 8.33 0.44 2.74
CA CYS A 27 7.07 -0.05 2.19
C CYS A 27 7.20 -0.69 0.81
N MET A 28 8.42 -0.95 0.33
CA MET A 28 8.64 -1.38 -1.05
C MET A 28 7.86 -2.64 -1.43
N LEU A 29 7.91 -3.68 -0.59
CA LEU A 29 7.18 -4.91 -0.81
C LEU A 29 5.66 -4.71 -0.78
N THR A 30 5.18 -3.82 0.10
CA THR A 30 3.77 -3.44 0.19
C THR A 30 3.31 -2.78 -1.11
N TYR A 31 4.10 -1.88 -1.68
CA TYR A 31 3.79 -1.24 -2.97
C TYR A 31 3.71 -2.23 -4.13
N ILE A 32 4.65 -3.19 -4.20
CA ILE A 32 4.60 -4.26 -5.22
C ILE A 32 3.30 -5.06 -5.09
N ARG A 33 2.95 -5.52 -3.87
CA ARG A 33 1.72 -6.27 -3.63
C ARG A 33 0.45 -5.47 -3.96
N LEU A 34 0.45 -4.17 -3.69
CA LEU A 34 -0.66 -3.28 -4.06
C LEU A 34 -0.82 -3.16 -5.58
N LEU A 35 0.29 -3.08 -6.31
CA LEU A 35 0.28 -3.02 -7.77
C LEU A 35 -0.20 -4.34 -8.38
N ASP A 36 0.31 -5.48 -7.91
CA ASP A 36 -0.08 -6.81 -8.37
C ASP A 36 -1.59 -7.04 -8.13
N ALA A 37 -2.06 -6.80 -6.91
CA ALA A 37 -3.48 -6.93 -6.59
C ALA A 37 -4.37 -5.98 -7.41
N SER A 38 -3.89 -4.78 -7.72
CA SER A 38 -4.61 -3.86 -8.60
C SER A 38 -4.62 -4.33 -10.06
N ALA A 39 -3.58 -5.02 -10.53
CA ALA A 39 -3.52 -5.58 -11.89
C ALA A 39 -4.47 -6.79 -12.03
N ASP A 40 -4.60 -7.58 -10.96
CA ASP A 40 -5.51 -8.73 -10.87
C ASP A 40 -6.98 -8.32 -10.63
N GLY A 41 -7.26 -7.03 -10.42
CA GLY A 41 -8.60 -6.53 -10.18
C GLY A 41 -9.19 -6.88 -8.82
N ALA A 42 -8.34 -7.11 -7.81
CA ALA A 42 -8.76 -7.46 -6.45
C ALA A 42 -9.60 -6.35 -5.78
N ASP A 43 -10.53 -6.73 -4.90
CA ASP A 43 -11.30 -5.78 -4.10
C ASP A 43 -10.37 -5.08 -3.09
N TRP A 44 -10.46 -3.75 -3.03
CA TRP A 44 -9.67 -2.93 -2.11
C TRP A 44 -9.80 -3.35 -0.65
N ARG A 45 -10.94 -3.92 -0.23
CA ARG A 45 -11.17 -4.40 1.14
C ARG A 45 -10.30 -5.60 1.46
N GLU A 46 -10.19 -6.54 0.53
CA GLU A 46 -9.32 -7.70 0.68
C GLU A 46 -7.86 -7.28 0.74
N VAL A 47 -7.46 -6.33 -0.12
CA VAL A 47 -6.10 -5.80 -0.16
C VAL A 47 -5.78 -5.01 1.11
N ALA A 48 -6.68 -4.15 1.58
CA ALA A 48 -6.50 -3.42 2.84
C ALA A 48 -6.34 -4.40 4.01
N TYR A 49 -7.11 -5.48 4.00
CA TYR A 49 -7.04 -6.50 5.04
C TYR A 49 -5.76 -7.34 4.99
N THR A 50 -5.37 -7.83 3.81
CA THR A 50 -4.28 -8.80 3.64
C THR A 50 -2.91 -8.15 3.46
N VAL A 51 -2.85 -6.99 2.80
CA VAL A 51 -1.59 -6.29 2.48
C VAL A 51 -1.30 -5.19 3.49
N LEU A 52 -2.29 -4.36 3.81
CA LEU A 52 -2.13 -3.24 4.74
C LEU A 52 -2.45 -3.59 6.19
N GLN A 53 -2.98 -4.80 6.44
CA GLN A 53 -3.35 -5.24 7.77
C GLN A 53 -4.31 -4.25 8.46
N ILE A 54 -5.31 -3.73 7.73
CA ILE A 54 -6.38 -2.88 8.28
C ILE A 54 -7.71 -3.56 8.00
N ASP A 55 -8.52 -3.81 9.03
CA ASP A 55 -9.84 -4.45 8.83
C ASP A 55 -10.85 -3.42 8.28
N PRO A 56 -11.30 -3.54 7.02
CA PRO A 56 -12.22 -2.60 6.42
C PRO A 56 -13.64 -2.70 7.01
N ASN A 57 -13.97 -3.74 7.77
CA ASN A 57 -15.27 -3.86 8.45
C ASN A 57 -15.27 -3.14 9.80
N GLN A 58 -14.11 -3.03 10.45
CA GLN A 58 -13.96 -2.32 11.72
C GLN A 58 -13.62 -0.85 11.50
N GLU A 59 -12.76 -0.56 10.51
CA GLU A 59 -12.22 0.78 10.24
C GLU A 59 -12.29 1.12 8.74
N PRO A 60 -13.50 1.19 8.14
CA PRO A 60 -13.69 1.30 6.69
C PRO A 60 -13.01 2.53 6.07
N GLU A 61 -13.13 3.70 6.71
CA GLU A 61 -12.57 4.95 6.18
C GLU A 61 -11.05 4.93 6.19
N ARG A 62 -10.44 4.45 7.27
CA ARG A 62 -8.99 4.32 7.42
C ARG A 62 -8.45 3.30 6.42
N ALA A 63 -9.08 2.13 6.32
CA ALA A 63 -8.71 1.08 5.37
C ALA A 63 -8.73 1.59 3.92
N PHE A 64 -9.81 2.28 3.54
CA PHE A 64 -9.95 2.84 2.19
C PHE A 64 -8.91 3.92 1.91
N ARG A 65 -8.68 4.84 2.85
CA ARG A 65 -7.70 5.92 2.70
C ARG A 65 -6.29 5.39 2.58
N ALA A 66 -5.91 4.43 3.42
CA ALA A 66 -4.60 3.79 3.35
C ALA A 66 -4.42 3.09 2.00
N TRP A 67 -5.38 2.27 1.58
CA TRP A 67 -5.35 1.60 0.28
C TRP A 67 -5.18 2.59 -0.88
N ALA A 68 -6.04 3.60 -0.96
CA ALA A 68 -6.07 4.53 -2.09
C ALA A 68 -4.76 5.33 -2.20
N THR A 69 -4.25 5.83 -1.07
CA THR A 69 -3.06 6.69 -1.05
C THR A 69 -1.78 5.90 -1.30
N HIS A 70 -1.65 4.68 -0.75
CA HIS A 70 -0.49 3.83 -0.98
C HIS A 70 -0.48 3.27 -2.41
N LEU A 71 -1.64 2.89 -2.98
CA LEU A 71 -1.73 2.49 -4.39
C LEU A 71 -1.37 3.64 -5.33
N ALA A 72 -1.84 4.86 -5.05
CA ALA A 72 -1.46 6.05 -5.81
C ALA A 72 0.05 6.32 -5.72
N ARG A 73 0.63 6.20 -4.52
CA ARG A 73 2.07 6.35 -4.31
C ARG A 73 2.89 5.30 -5.08
N ALA A 74 2.47 4.03 -5.02
CA ALA A 74 3.10 2.94 -5.76
C ALA A 74 3.08 3.18 -7.29
N ARG A 75 1.95 3.65 -7.83
CA ARG A 75 1.82 4.01 -9.26
C ARG A 75 2.69 5.20 -9.64
N TRP A 76 2.81 6.20 -8.78
CA TRP A 76 3.73 7.32 -9.01
C TRP A 76 5.18 6.84 -9.08
N MET A 77 5.59 5.90 -8.21
CA MET A 77 6.94 5.34 -8.22
C MET A 77 7.25 4.61 -9.53
N THR A 78 6.32 3.83 -10.09
CA THR A 78 6.54 3.12 -11.37
C THR A 78 6.57 4.06 -12.59
N GLY A 79 5.91 5.21 -12.48
CA GLY A 79 5.99 6.29 -13.48
C GLY A 79 7.29 7.09 -13.41
N ASN A 80 7.99 7.10 -12.27
CA ASN A 80 9.21 7.88 -12.06
C ASN A 80 10.46 7.14 -12.60
N GLU A 81 11.31 7.85 -13.35
CA GLU A 81 12.52 7.31 -13.96
C GLU A 81 13.55 6.75 -12.95
N GLY A 82 13.48 7.18 -11.68
CA GLY A 82 14.35 6.71 -10.61
C GLY A 82 14.12 5.25 -10.20
N TRP A 83 12.87 4.79 -10.15
CA TRP A 83 12.52 3.40 -9.79
C TRP A 83 12.93 2.41 -10.87
N ARG A 84 12.72 2.76 -12.16
CA ARG A 84 13.04 1.88 -13.30
C ARG A 84 14.51 1.45 -13.34
N ARG A 85 15.42 2.25 -12.76
CA ARG A 85 16.86 1.94 -12.71
C ARG A 85 17.24 1.01 -11.56
N SER A 86 16.46 0.94 -10.50
CA SER A 86 16.77 0.16 -9.28
C SER A 86 16.11 -1.23 -9.24
N ALA A 87 15.18 -1.51 -10.15
CA ALA A 87 14.50 -2.80 -10.26
C ALA A 87 15.17 -3.78 -11.27
N ARG A 88 16.48 -3.65 -11.51
CA ARG A 88 17.28 -4.54 -12.36
C ARG A 88 18.22 -5.41 -11.55
#